data_AF-A0AAJ2JVI2-F1
#
_entry.id   AF-A0AAJ2JVI2-F1
#
_cell.length_a   1.000
_cell.length_b   1.000
_cell.length_c   1.000
_cell.angle_alpha   90.00
_cell.angle_beta   90.00
_cell.angle_gamma   90.00
#
_symmetry.space_group_name_H-M   'P 1'
#
loop_
_entity.id
_entity.type
_entity.pdbx_description
1 polymer ?
#
loop_
_entity_poly.entity_id
_entity_poly.type
_entity_poly.pdbx_seq_one_letter_code
_entity_poly.pdbx_strand_id
1 'polypeptide(L)'
;MLHQPSCASRLRRMVAGIIAIAIGCTANIGVGHAGRAATTNETAVYQELAVDAIPEPFAASVPPNTEPIGSLPSLPFSKLVLIDAGHGGIDGGTTHGNILEKDINLAIAQKLYLMLKSRGIPVIVNRTGDYALSDDNRWSATRSRHRKDLAQRRQLSQELPVSVFISIHVNWNKNKAARGPIVLHQKEGRSRMLAWFIQQSLNPIFASHKQPELGPTYYLLKRVEQPAVIVEAGFISNDRDRKLLTEPRTQTLIASRICDAVMFYQSMF
;
A
#
# COMPACT_ATOMS: atom_id res chain seq x y z
N MET A 1 -17.89 19.93 30.40
CA MET A 1 -16.71 20.06 29.51
C MET A 1 -16.42 18.69 28.91
N LEU A 2 -16.71 18.49 27.61
CA LEU A 2 -16.44 17.23 26.92
C LEU A 2 -14.94 17.12 26.68
N HIS A 3 -14.31 16.14 27.33
CA HIS A 3 -12.88 15.87 27.25
C HIS A 3 -12.55 15.37 25.83
N GLN A 4 -11.88 16.20 25.03
CA GLN A 4 -11.38 15.80 23.71
C GLN A 4 -10.31 14.72 23.91
N PRO A 5 -10.43 13.52 23.29
CA PRO A 5 -9.43 12.48 23.44
C PRO A 5 -8.08 12.95 22.89
N SER A 6 -7.01 12.71 23.66
CA SER A 6 -5.63 13.08 23.33
C SER A 6 -5.16 12.42 22.03
N CYS A 7 -4.21 13.05 21.33
CA CYS A 7 -3.65 12.58 20.05
C CYS A 7 -3.28 11.07 20.07
N ALA A 8 -2.71 10.59 21.18
CA ALA A 8 -2.31 9.20 21.39
C ALA A 8 -3.49 8.19 21.41
N SER A 9 -4.67 8.60 21.88
CA SER A 9 -5.85 7.73 21.97
C SER A 9 -6.60 7.59 20.62
N ARG A 10 -6.51 8.61 19.76
CA ARG A 10 -6.99 8.54 18.37
C ARG A 10 -6.02 7.74 17.49
N LEU A 11 -4.73 7.86 17.77
CA LEU A 11 -3.64 7.12 17.14
C LEU A 11 -3.74 5.59 17.31
N ARG A 12 -4.09 5.11 18.52
CA ARG A 12 -4.34 3.67 18.74
C ARG A 12 -5.47 3.12 17.87
N ARG A 13 -6.52 3.91 17.59
CA ARG A 13 -7.65 3.48 16.75
C ARG A 13 -7.31 3.44 15.27
N MET A 14 -6.45 4.35 14.80
CA MET A 14 -6.03 4.41 13.40
C MET A 14 -5.01 3.31 13.07
N VAL A 15 -4.03 3.08 13.96
CA VAL A 15 -3.10 1.94 13.87
C VAL A 15 -3.85 0.62 14.01
N ALA A 16 -4.86 0.52 14.89
CA ALA A 16 -5.73 -0.65 14.96
C ALA A 16 -6.57 -0.87 13.69
N GLY A 17 -7.02 0.20 13.02
CA GLY A 17 -7.72 0.10 11.73
C GLY A 17 -6.83 -0.41 10.59
N ILE A 18 -5.58 0.06 10.53
CA ILE A 18 -4.59 -0.39 9.54
C ILE A 18 -4.13 -1.84 9.82
N ILE A 19 -3.96 -2.21 11.09
CA ILE A 19 -3.62 -3.58 11.51
C ILE A 19 -4.80 -4.55 11.31
N ALA A 20 -6.04 -4.12 11.57
CA ALA A 20 -7.23 -4.97 11.36
C ALA A 20 -7.44 -5.34 9.89
N ILE A 21 -7.12 -4.44 8.95
CA ILE A 21 -7.15 -4.73 7.50
C ILE A 21 -6.08 -5.77 7.12
N ALA A 22 -4.96 -5.84 7.85
CA ALA A 22 -3.91 -6.83 7.59
C ALA A 22 -4.27 -8.25 8.08
N ILE A 23 -5.07 -8.37 9.15
CA ILE A 23 -5.42 -9.63 9.83
C ILE A 23 -6.75 -10.23 9.31
N GLY A 24 -7.71 -9.42 8.82
CA GLY A 24 -9.08 -9.88 8.50
C GLY A 24 -9.32 -10.65 7.20
N CYS A 25 -8.30 -10.90 6.37
CA CYS A 25 -8.46 -11.67 5.11
C CYS A 25 -7.97 -13.12 5.25
N THR A 26 -8.58 -13.88 6.16
CA THR A 26 -8.49 -15.34 6.18
C THR A 26 -9.86 -15.92 6.55
N ALA A 27 -10.83 -15.88 5.64
CA ALA A 27 -11.98 -16.80 5.67
C ALA A 27 -12.74 -16.80 4.33
N ASN A 28 -12.98 -18.01 3.83
CA ASN A 28 -13.91 -18.45 2.78
C ASN A 28 -13.57 -18.18 1.29
N ILE A 29 -12.81 -19.12 0.73
CA ILE A 29 -12.95 -19.54 -0.67
C ILE A 29 -13.96 -20.69 -0.71
N GLY A 30 -15.15 -20.42 -1.25
CA GLY A 30 -16.18 -21.42 -1.57
C GLY A 30 -16.36 -21.50 -3.09
N VAL A 31 -16.09 -22.69 -3.64
CA VAL A 31 -16.16 -23.05 -5.06
C VAL A 31 -17.62 -23.21 -5.51
N GLY A 32 -17.96 -22.76 -6.72
CA GLY A 32 -19.25 -23.07 -7.36
C GLY A 32 -19.28 -22.73 -8.84
N HIS A 33 -19.34 -23.75 -9.69
CA HIS A 33 -19.31 -23.71 -11.16
C HIS A 33 -20.73 -23.51 -11.76
N ALA A 34 -20.77 -22.82 -12.91
CA ALA A 34 -21.63 -22.95 -14.09
C ALA A 34 -23.16 -23.23 -13.98
N GLY A 35 -23.97 -22.40 -14.65
CA GLY A 35 -25.35 -22.74 -15.00
C GLY A 35 -26.12 -21.64 -15.75
N ARG A 36 -26.66 -21.98 -16.93
CA ARG A 36 -27.28 -21.14 -17.97
C ARG A 36 -28.62 -20.48 -17.58
N ALA A 37 -28.97 -19.46 -18.37
CA ALA A 37 -30.20 -18.65 -18.35
C ALA A 37 -31.53 -19.40 -18.55
N ALA A 38 -32.63 -18.86 -18.00
CA ALA A 38 -33.88 -18.50 -18.70
C ALA A 38 -34.99 -17.98 -17.74
N THR A 39 -35.51 -16.79 -18.07
CA THR A 39 -36.91 -16.31 -18.10
C THR A 39 -37.92 -16.52 -16.95
N THR A 40 -38.58 -15.38 -16.68
CA THR A 40 -40.02 -15.10 -16.39
C THR A 40 -40.55 -15.07 -14.96
N ASN A 41 -41.30 -13.99 -14.74
CA ASN A 41 -42.03 -13.55 -13.54
C ASN A 41 -43.06 -14.57 -13.06
N GLU A 42 -43.24 -14.67 -11.73
CA GLU A 42 -44.58 -14.56 -11.14
C GLU A 42 -44.53 -14.29 -9.63
N THR A 43 -45.30 -13.29 -9.23
CA THR A 43 -45.69 -12.98 -7.85
C THR A 43 -46.55 -14.09 -7.27
N ALA A 44 -46.15 -14.66 -6.13
CA ALA A 44 -47.09 -15.38 -5.27
C ALA A 44 -46.66 -15.33 -3.80
N VAL A 45 -47.66 -15.03 -2.99
CA VAL A 45 -47.75 -14.96 -1.54
C VAL A 45 -47.26 -16.25 -0.90
N TYR A 46 -46.39 -16.16 0.11
CA TYR A 46 -46.15 -17.26 1.05
C TYR A 46 -46.36 -16.82 2.50
N GLN A 47 -47.34 -17.51 3.04
CA GLN A 47 -47.90 -17.59 4.37
C GLN A 47 -46.84 -17.83 5.47
N GLU A 48 -47.11 -17.20 6.61
CA GLU A 48 -46.45 -17.38 7.90
C GLU A 48 -46.51 -18.86 8.33
N LEU A 49 -45.34 -19.47 8.53
CA LEU A 49 -45.17 -20.79 9.14
C LEU A 49 -44.17 -20.69 10.28
N ALA A 50 -44.53 -21.39 11.36
CA ALA A 50 -44.10 -21.16 12.72
C ALA A 50 -42.58 -21.29 12.95
N VAL A 51 -42.09 -20.40 13.81
CA VAL A 51 -40.80 -20.48 14.49
C VAL A 51 -40.84 -21.62 15.50
N ASP A 52 -40.26 -22.76 15.15
CA ASP A 52 -39.87 -23.76 16.14
C ASP A 52 -38.64 -23.25 16.90
N ALA A 53 -38.75 -23.27 18.23
CA ALA A 53 -37.82 -22.68 19.18
C ALA A 53 -36.39 -23.24 19.01
N ILE A 54 -35.44 -22.33 18.80
CA ILE A 54 -34.01 -22.61 18.95
C ILE A 54 -33.75 -22.82 20.45
N PRO A 55 -33.17 -23.95 20.89
CA PRO A 55 -32.85 -24.14 22.29
C PRO A 55 -31.77 -23.12 22.71
N GLU A 56 -32.04 -22.43 23.82
CA GLU A 56 -31.11 -21.51 24.50
C GLU A 56 -29.70 -22.14 24.62
N PRO A 57 -28.63 -21.40 24.34
CA PRO A 57 -27.28 -21.92 24.48
C PRO A 57 -27.02 -22.26 25.95
N PHE A 58 -26.70 -23.53 26.19
CA PHE A 58 -26.29 -24.09 27.47
C PHE A 58 -25.19 -23.20 28.08
N ALA A 59 -25.51 -22.52 29.17
CA ALA A 59 -24.55 -21.75 29.96
C ALA A 59 -23.60 -22.73 30.67
N ALA A 60 -22.48 -23.04 30.01
CA ALA A 60 -21.38 -23.76 30.66
C ALA A 60 -20.74 -22.81 31.68
N SER A 61 -20.93 -23.09 32.96
CA SER A 61 -20.25 -22.41 34.07
C SER A 61 -18.74 -22.61 33.96
N VAL A 62 -18.01 -21.53 33.65
CA VAL A 62 -16.54 -21.53 33.67
C VAL A 62 -16.09 -21.75 35.12
N PRO A 63 -15.25 -22.76 35.41
CA PRO A 63 -14.75 -22.99 36.77
C PRO A 63 -13.85 -21.81 37.20
N PRO A 64 -13.99 -21.33 38.45
CA PRO A 64 -13.16 -20.24 38.95
C PRO A 64 -11.82 -20.85 39.40
N ASN A 65 -10.90 -21.03 38.46
CA ASN A 65 -9.45 -21.11 38.66
C ASN A 65 -8.79 -21.51 37.33
N THR A 66 -8.70 -20.55 36.41
CA THR A 66 -7.75 -20.62 35.31
C THR A 66 -6.65 -19.63 35.63
N GLU A 67 -5.47 -20.15 35.97
CA GLU A 67 -4.22 -19.41 36.05
C GLU A 67 -4.10 -18.45 34.84
N PRO A 68 -3.55 -17.24 35.02
CA PRO A 68 -3.50 -16.25 33.96
C PRO A 68 -2.80 -16.85 32.75
N ILE A 69 -3.53 -16.88 31.62
CA ILE A 69 -3.03 -17.34 30.33
C ILE A 69 -1.69 -16.62 30.09
N GLY A 70 -0.63 -17.42 30.13
CA GLY A 70 0.74 -16.96 29.96
C GLY A 70 0.83 -16.05 28.73
N SER A 71 1.53 -14.93 28.90
CA SER A 71 1.83 -13.96 27.87
C SER A 71 2.11 -14.64 26.54
N LEU A 72 1.29 -14.35 25.52
CA LEU A 72 1.62 -14.63 24.12
C LEU A 72 3.08 -14.23 23.88
N PRO A 73 3.94 -15.10 23.32
CA PRO A 73 5.31 -14.72 23.03
C PRO A 73 5.26 -13.45 22.18
N SER A 74 5.92 -12.40 22.65
CA SER A 74 6.07 -11.17 21.89
C SER A 74 6.81 -11.54 20.60
N LEU A 75 6.07 -11.70 19.51
CA LEU A 75 6.66 -11.80 18.18
C LEU A 75 7.63 -10.60 18.07
N PRO A 76 8.91 -10.80 17.77
CA PRO A 76 9.79 -9.67 17.51
C PRO A 76 9.08 -8.87 16.42
N PHE A 77 8.80 -7.58 16.67
CA PHE A 77 8.14 -6.74 15.67
C PHE A 77 9.00 -6.77 14.40
N SER A 78 8.63 -7.64 13.47
CA SER A 78 9.38 -7.86 12.25
C SER A 78 9.33 -6.56 11.48
N LYS A 79 10.48 -5.94 11.24
CA LYS A 79 10.52 -4.64 10.59
C LYS A 79 9.89 -4.74 9.21
N LEU A 80 8.95 -3.85 8.91
CA LEU A 80 8.08 -3.96 7.73
C LEU A 80 8.52 -3.05 6.57
N VAL A 81 8.13 -3.41 5.35
CA VAL A 81 8.22 -2.54 4.19
C VAL A 81 7.00 -1.63 4.14
N LEU A 82 7.20 -0.31 4.04
CA LEU A 82 6.14 0.66 3.81
C LEU A 82 6.14 1.06 2.33
N ILE A 83 5.06 0.69 1.62
CA ILE A 83 4.80 1.12 0.26
C ILE A 83 3.96 2.40 0.28
N ASP A 84 4.46 3.44 -0.37
CA ASP A 84 3.79 4.71 -0.55
C ASP A 84 3.30 4.83 -2.00
N ALA A 85 2.01 4.63 -2.24
CA ALA A 85 1.41 4.94 -3.54
C ALA A 85 1.33 6.47 -3.68
N GLY A 86 2.13 7.05 -4.58
CA GLY A 86 2.19 8.49 -4.87
C GLY A 86 0.82 9.08 -5.19
N HIS A 87 0.59 10.34 -4.81
CA HIS A 87 -0.66 11.09 -5.04
C HIS A 87 -1.91 10.38 -4.46
N GLY A 88 -3.12 10.73 -4.91
CA GLY A 88 -4.39 10.13 -4.48
C GLY A 88 -5.51 11.14 -4.25
N GLY A 89 -6.76 10.71 -4.49
CA GLY A 89 -7.94 11.55 -4.34
C GLY A 89 -7.89 12.75 -5.28
N ILE A 90 -7.99 13.96 -4.72
CA ILE A 90 -7.95 15.21 -5.49
C ILE A 90 -6.58 15.48 -6.14
N ASP A 91 -5.51 14.86 -5.64
CA ASP A 91 -4.19 14.96 -6.24
C ASP A 91 -4.03 13.87 -7.31
N GLY A 92 -4.16 14.25 -8.58
CA GLY A 92 -4.01 13.36 -9.73
C GLY A 92 -2.57 13.00 -10.09
N GLY A 93 -1.60 13.76 -9.57
CA GLY A 93 -0.23 13.77 -10.08
C GLY A 93 -0.14 14.27 -11.51
N THR A 94 0.84 13.78 -12.26
CA THR A 94 0.95 14.07 -13.69
C THR A 94 -0.12 13.37 -14.53
N THR A 95 -0.41 13.89 -15.72
CA THR A 95 -1.52 13.42 -16.56
C THR A 95 -1.16 13.37 -18.05
N HIS A 96 -1.84 12.48 -18.78
CA HIS A 96 -1.84 12.45 -20.24
C HIS A 96 -3.22 12.03 -20.75
N GLY A 97 -4.00 12.98 -21.27
CA GLY A 97 -5.41 12.73 -21.59
C GLY A 97 -6.18 12.34 -20.33
N ASN A 98 -6.81 11.16 -20.36
CA ASN A 98 -7.56 10.62 -19.21
C ASN A 98 -6.71 9.72 -18.30
N ILE A 99 -5.41 9.59 -18.57
CA ILE A 99 -4.51 8.74 -17.77
C ILE A 99 -3.91 9.60 -16.67
N LEU A 100 -4.14 9.22 -15.42
CA LEU A 100 -3.63 9.89 -14.24
C LEU A 100 -2.52 9.06 -13.58
N GLU A 101 -1.47 9.74 -13.12
CA GLU A 101 -0.37 9.12 -12.38
C GLU A 101 -0.86 8.36 -11.15
N LYS A 102 -1.78 8.94 -10.36
CA LYS A 102 -2.27 8.34 -9.12
C LYS A 102 -2.85 6.93 -9.29
N ASP A 103 -3.43 6.64 -10.46
CA ASP A 103 -4.09 5.38 -10.77
C ASP A 103 -3.05 4.30 -11.08
N ILE A 104 -2.01 4.67 -11.85
CA ILE A 104 -0.87 3.80 -12.14
C ILE A 104 -0.12 3.48 -10.84
N ASN A 105 0.14 4.50 -10.02
CA ASN A 105 0.83 4.36 -8.72
C ASN A 105 0.08 3.38 -7.81
N LEU A 106 -1.24 3.54 -7.68
CA LEU A 106 -2.07 2.65 -6.87
C LEU A 106 -2.04 1.21 -7.40
N ALA A 107 -2.20 1.05 -8.72
CA ALA A 107 -2.25 -0.25 -9.36
C ALA A 107 -0.94 -1.03 -9.24
N ILE A 108 0.22 -0.36 -9.28
CA ILE A 108 1.53 -0.98 -9.04
C ILE A 108 1.74 -1.27 -7.55
N ALA A 109 1.41 -0.33 -6.68
CA ALA A 109 1.57 -0.48 -5.23
C ALA A 109 0.75 -1.65 -4.65
N GLN A 110 -0.49 -1.83 -5.09
CA GLN A 110 -1.34 -2.96 -4.66
C GLN A 110 -0.75 -4.31 -5.10
N LYS A 111 -0.24 -4.40 -6.34
CA LYS A 111 0.41 -5.62 -6.83
C LYS A 111 1.68 -5.93 -6.03
N LEU A 112 2.50 -4.91 -5.77
CA LEU A 112 3.71 -5.04 -4.96
C LEU A 112 3.38 -5.48 -3.53
N TYR A 113 2.35 -4.90 -2.91
CA TYR A 113 1.86 -5.29 -1.59
C TYR A 113 1.51 -6.78 -1.54
N LEU A 114 0.69 -7.26 -2.49
CA LEU A 114 0.29 -8.66 -2.55
C LEU A 114 1.49 -9.60 -2.73
N MET A 115 2.44 -9.22 -3.58
CA MET A 115 3.64 -10.02 -3.87
C MET A 115 4.63 -10.11 -2.70
N LEU A 116 4.82 -9.02 -1.95
CA LEU A 116 5.63 -9.03 -0.74
C LEU A 116 4.95 -9.83 0.37
N LYS A 117 3.63 -9.61 0.57
CA LYS A 117 2.83 -10.34 1.56
C LYS A 117 2.83 -11.84 1.28
N SER A 118 2.63 -12.26 0.03
CA SER A 118 2.60 -13.68 -0.35
C SER A 118 3.93 -14.39 -0.15
N ARG A 119 5.04 -13.63 -0.06
CA ARG A 119 6.38 -14.16 0.18
C ARG A 119 6.81 -14.03 1.65
N GLY A 120 5.87 -13.74 2.55
CA GLY A 120 6.12 -13.65 3.99
C GLY A 120 6.83 -12.38 4.43
N ILE A 121 6.98 -11.37 3.56
CA ILE A 121 7.56 -10.08 3.94
C ILE A 121 6.48 -9.23 4.62
N PRO A 122 6.67 -8.79 5.88
CA PRO A 122 5.77 -7.84 6.52
C PRO A 122 5.74 -6.55 5.72
N VAL A 123 4.54 -6.16 5.25
CA VAL A 123 4.37 -5.04 4.34
C VAL A 123 3.05 -4.32 4.61
N ILE A 124 3.05 -3.01 4.42
CA ILE A 124 1.85 -2.17 4.44
C ILE A 124 1.88 -1.23 3.23
N VAL A 125 0.72 -0.72 2.86
CA VAL A 125 0.57 0.33 1.85
C VAL A 125 -0.15 1.53 2.46
N ASN A 126 0.29 2.74 2.15
CA ASN A 126 -0.28 3.99 2.69
C ASN A 126 -1.77 4.18 2.32
N ARG A 127 -2.19 3.73 1.14
CA ARG A 127 -3.58 3.77 0.65
C ARG A 127 -3.94 2.54 -0.18
N THR A 128 -5.15 2.06 -0.02
CA THR A 128 -5.71 0.91 -0.78
C THR A 128 -6.73 1.34 -1.83
N GLY A 129 -7.09 2.62 -1.88
CA GLY A 129 -8.05 3.19 -2.82
C GLY A 129 -7.65 4.59 -3.29
N ASP A 130 -8.55 5.22 -4.04
CA ASP A 130 -8.38 6.59 -4.55
C ASP A 130 -8.89 7.63 -3.55
N TYR A 131 -8.09 7.89 -2.53
CA TYR A 131 -8.32 8.95 -1.55
C TYR A 131 -7.01 9.68 -1.24
N ALA A 132 -7.12 10.94 -0.82
CA ALA A 132 -5.97 11.75 -0.41
C ALA A 132 -5.66 11.46 1.06
N LEU A 133 -4.39 11.25 1.41
CA LEU A 133 -3.99 11.02 2.81
C LEU A 133 -4.15 12.29 3.66
N SER A 134 -4.21 13.45 3.01
CA SER A 134 -4.56 14.71 3.69
C SER A 134 -5.91 14.69 4.38
N ASP A 135 -6.86 13.86 3.93
CA ASP A 135 -8.22 13.81 4.47
C ASP A 135 -8.26 13.18 5.88
N ASP A 136 -7.31 12.29 6.15
CA ASP A 136 -7.09 11.69 7.47
C ASP A 136 -6.18 12.56 8.37
N ASN A 137 -5.46 13.53 7.78
CA ASN A 137 -4.58 14.43 8.53
C ASN A 137 -5.35 15.60 9.18
N ARG A 138 -5.94 15.30 10.35
CA ARG A 138 -6.68 16.25 11.19
C ARG A 138 -5.82 16.96 12.24
N TRP A 139 -4.58 16.50 12.43
CA TRP A 139 -3.67 17.02 13.46
C TRP A 139 -2.78 18.16 12.95
N SER A 140 -2.47 18.21 11.65
CA SER A 140 -1.61 19.25 11.11
C SER A 140 -2.35 20.58 10.99
N ALA A 141 -1.79 21.63 11.59
CA ALA A 141 -2.34 22.99 11.58
C ALA A 141 -2.19 23.71 10.22
N THR A 142 -1.43 23.15 9.26
CA THR A 142 -1.27 23.74 7.93
C THR A 142 -2.57 23.68 7.14
N ARG A 143 -2.90 24.75 6.40
CA ARG A 143 -4.04 24.76 5.46
C ARG A 143 -3.70 24.13 4.10
N SER A 144 -2.42 23.92 3.80
CA SER A 144 -1.98 23.32 2.53
C SER A 144 -2.23 21.81 2.52
N ARG A 145 -3.17 21.37 1.66
CA ARG A 145 -3.47 19.93 1.45
C ARG A 145 -2.21 19.12 1.11
N HIS A 146 -1.41 19.62 0.18
CA HIS A 146 -0.16 18.96 -0.21
C HIS A 146 0.80 18.77 0.98
N ARG A 147 0.96 19.79 1.83
CA ARG A 147 1.80 19.65 3.03
C ARG A 147 1.21 18.67 4.06
N LYS A 148 -0.12 18.61 4.20
CA LYS A 148 -0.80 17.62 5.04
C LYS A 148 -0.57 16.20 4.53
N ASP A 149 -0.71 16.00 3.23
CA ASP A 149 -0.51 14.70 2.58
C ASP A 149 0.93 14.20 2.80
N LEU A 150 1.93 15.03 2.51
CA LEU A 150 3.33 14.73 2.76
C LEU A 150 3.65 14.47 4.23
N ALA A 151 3.03 15.23 5.15
CA ALA A 151 3.20 15.02 6.59
C ALA A 151 2.61 13.68 7.04
N GLN A 152 1.45 13.29 6.48
CA GLN A 152 0.81 12.00 6.78
C GLN A 152 1.68 10.83 6.30
N ARG A 153 2.21 10.91 5.07
CA ARG A 153 3.13 9.89 4.52
C ARG A 153 4.38 9.70 5.38
N ARG A 154 4.99 10.81 5.83
CA ARG A 154 6.13 10.77 6.74
C ARG A 154 5.75 10.15 8.09
N GLN A 155 4.63 10.56 8.67
CA GLN A 155 4.21 10.10 9.99
C GLN A 155 4.03 8.57 10.04
N LEU A 156 3.49 7.97 8.97
CA LEU A 156 3.38 6.51 8.87
C LEU A 156 4.74 5.82 9.02
N SER A 157 5.83 6.41 8.51
CA SER A 157 7.17 5.84 8.65
C SER A 157 7.78 6.04 10.04
N GLN A 158 7.25 6.98 10.85
CA GLN A 158 7.71 7.24 12.21
C GLN A 158 6.96 6.41 13.26
N GLU A 159 5.70 6.10 13.00
CA GLU A 159 4.83 5.39 13.96
C GLU A 159 4.90 3.87 13.83
N LEU A 160 5.41 3.38 12.71
CA LEU A 160 5.47 1.95 12.39
C LEU A 160 6.92 1.48 12.38
N PRO A 161 7.19 0.19 12.69
CA PRO A 161 8.54 -0.37 12.69
C PRO A 161 9.03 -0.61 11.25
N VAL A 162 9.15 0.45 10.45
CA VAL A 162 9.54 0.39 9.05
C VAL A 162 11.04 0.06 8.92
N SER A 163 11.40 -0.93 8.08
CA SER A 163 12.79 -1.19 7.66
C SER A 163 13.13 -0.46 6.36
N VAL A 164 12.17 -0.35 5.45
CA VAL A 164 12.35 0.23 4.11
C VAL A 164 11.10 1.01 3.72
N PHE A 165 11.30 2.20 3.14
CA PHE A 165 10.25 3.04 2.57
C PHE A 165 10.38 3.09 1.04
N ILE A 166 9.31 2.71 0.32
CA ILE A 166 9.28 2.68 -1.15
C ILE A 166 8.11 3.51 -1.63
N SER A 167 8.38 4.64 -2.26
CA SER A 167 7.35 5.47 -2.88
C SER A 167 7.27 5.20 -4.38
N ILE A 168 6.08 4.92 -4.90
CA ILE A 168 5.84 4.61 -6.32
C ILE A 168 5.22 5.83 -6.99
N HIS A 169 5.88 6.29 -8.05
CA HIS A 169 5.51 7.45 -8.86
C HIS A 169 5.64 7.19 -10.36
N VAL A 170 5.06 8.08 -11.16
CA VAL A 170 5.24 8.11 -12.61
C VAL A 170 5.75 9.49 -13.02
N ASN A 171 6.84 9.49 -13.77
CA ASN A 171 7.51 10.71 -14.16
C ASN A 171 6.79 11.41 -15.31
N TRP A 172 7.16 12.67 -15.53
CA TRP A 172 6.77 13.45 -16.68
C TRP A 172 7.88 14.40 -17.10
N ASN A 173 8.00 14.62 -18.40
CA ASN A 173 8.91 15.61 -18.96
C ASN A 173 8.31 16.30 -20.18
N LYS A 174 8.63 17.59 -20.36
CA LYS A 174 8.32 18.35 -21.60
C LYS A 174 8.91 17.67 -22.83
N ASN A 175 10.13 17.15 -22.71
CA ASN A 175 10.75 16.34 -23.75
C ASN A 175 10.12 14.94 -23.76
N LYS A 176 9.25 14.69 -24.74
CA LYS A 176 8.57 13.40 -24.91
C LYS A 176 9.53 12.24 -25.24
N ALA A 177 10.79 12.51 -25.58
CA ALA A 177 11.80 11.47 -25.76
C ALA A 177 12.38 10.94 -24.44
N ALA A 178 12.22 11.67 -23.33
CA ALA A 178 12.62 11.20 -22.00
C ALA A 178 11.81 9.95 -21.63
N ARG A 179 12.50 8.87 -21.27
CA ARG A 179 11.90 7.54 -21.05
C ARG A 179 12.73 6.69 -20.10
N GLY A 180 12.14 5.59 -19.65
CA GLY A 180 12.71 4.60 -18.75
C GLY A 180 12.59 5.00 -17.27
N PRO A 181 12.73 4.02 -16.37
CA PRO A 181 12.58 4.21 -14.94
C PRO A 181 13.74 5.01 -14.35
N ILE A 182 13.47 5.81 -13.32
CA ILE A 182 14.49 6.50 -12.50
C ILE A 182 14.19 6.20 -11.04
N VAL A 183 15.14 5.61 -10.33
CA VAL A 183 15.00 5.40 -8.88
C VAL A 183 15.81 6.45 -8.14
N LEU A 184 15.09 7.30 -7.41
CA LEU A 184 15.65 8.37 -6.60
C LEU A 184 15.91 7.88 -5.19
N HIS A 185 17.03 8.29 -4.58
CA HIS A 185 17.42 7.83 -3.25
C HIS A 185 17.96 8.92 -2.34
N GLN A 186 17.97 8.63 -1.03
CA GLN A 186 18.61 9.47 -0.02
C GLN A 186 20.14 9.48 -0.19
N LYS A 187 20.81 10.51 0.31
CA LYS A 187 22.28 10.60 0.32
C LYS A 187 22.89 9.70 1.41
N GLU A 188 22.63 8.40 1.35
CA GLU A 188 23.06 7.38 2.29
C GLU A 188 23.20 6.01 1.57
N GLY A 189 24.09 5.15 2.09
CA GLY A 189 24.52 3.91 1.42
C GLY A 189 23.44 2.85 1.24
N ARG A 190 22.62 2.59 2.27
CA ARG A 190 21.53 1.61 2.22
C ARG A 190 20.46 2.01 1.21
N SER A 191 20.09 3.29 1.16
CA SER A 191 19.13 3.82 0.18
C SER A 191 19.68 3.74 -1.24
N ARG A 192 20.97 4.06 -1.44
CA ARG A 192 21.64 3.92 -2.74
C ARG A 192 21.65 2.48 -3.22
N MET A 193 21.95 1.53 -2.33
CA MET A 193 22.00 0.10 -2.63
C MET A 193 20.61 -0.44 -3.01
N LEU A 194 19.58 -0.10 -2.23
CA LEU A 194 18.20 -0.44 -2.55
C LEU A 194 17.78 0.12 -3.92
N ALA A 195 18.08 1.41 -4.17
CA ALA A 195 17.76 2.05 -5.43
C ALA A 195 18.49 1.41 -6.62
N TRP A 196 19.73 0.98 -6.42
CA TRP A 196 20.49 0.27 -7.45
C TRP A 196 19.80 -1.05 -7.83
N PHE A 197 19.43 -1.89 -6.85
CA PHE A 197 18.76 -3.16 -7.15
C PHE A 197 17.44 -2.95 -7.90
N ILE A 198 16.62 -2.00 -7.43
CA ILE A 198 15.35 -1.69 -8.08
C ILE A 198 15.60 -1.15 -9.51
N GLN A 199 16.51 -0.20 -9.69
CA GLN A 199 16.82 0.39 -11.00
C GLN A 199 17.27 -0.70 -12.00
N GLN A 200 18.19 -1.57 -11.61
CA GLN A 200 18.68 -2.63 -12.50
C GLN A 200 17.60 -3.65 -12.82
N SER A 201 16.70 -3.95 -11.86
CA SER A 201 15.58 -4.88 -12.09
C SER A 201 14.54 -4.34 -13.09
N LEU A 202 14.34 -3.02 -13.13
CA LEU A 202 13.34 -2.36 -13.98
C LEU A 202 13.87 -2.03 -15.39
N ASN A 203 15.15 -1.74 -15.51
CA ASN A 203 15.83 -1.38 -16.76
C ASN A 203 15.46 -2.29 -17.97
N PRO A 204 15.42 -3.63 -17.83
CA PRO A 204 15.04 -4.53 -18.93
C PRO A 204 13.61 -4.34 -19.46
N ILE A 205 12.64 -4.01 -18.61
CA ILE A 205 11.23 -3.79 -19.03
C ILE A 205 11.14 -2.64 -20.04
N PHE A 206 11.94 -1.60 -19.80
CA PHE A 206 11.93 -0.37 -20.57
C PHE A 206 13.04 -0.30 -21.63
N ALA A 207 13.83 -1.37 -21.79
CA ALA A 207 15.03 -1.38 -22.61
C ALA A 207 15.92 -0.14 -22.34
N SER A 208 16.24 0.10 -21.07
CA SER A 208 17.07 1.21 -20.60
C SER A 208 18.29 0.71 -19.82
N HIS A 209 19.28 1.59 -19.64
CA HIS A 209 20.49 1.33 -18.85
C HIS A 209 20.72 2.46 -17.83
N LYS A 210 19.64 2.99 -17.26
CA LYS A 210 19.70 4.12 -16.33
C LYS A 210 20.31 3.70 -15.00
N GLN A 211 20.88 4.67 -14.30
CA GLN A 211 21.40 4.51 -12.94
C GLN A 211 20.49 5.23 -11.95
N PRO A 212 20.45 4.81 -10.68
CA PRO A 212 19.71 5.53 -9.66
C PRO A 212 20.29 6.93 -9.47
N GLU A 213 19.45 7.88 -9.10
CA GLU A 213 19.79 9.29 -8.97
C GLU A 213 19.59 9.77 -7.53
N LEU A 214 20.37 10.77 -7.08
CA LEU A 214 20.13 11.40 -5.79
C LEU A 214 18.83 12.23 -5.86
N GLY A 215 17.98 12.13 -4.84
CA GLY A 215 16.74 12.90 -4.73
C GLY A 215 16.75 13.97 -3.64
N PRO A 216 17.72 14.91 -3.57
CA PRO A 216 17.89 15.82 -2.44
C PRO A 216 16.75 16.85 -2.29
N THR A 217 15.99 17.09 -3.36
CA THR A 217 14.89 18.04 -3.37
C THR A 217 13.59 17.46 -2.81
N TYR A 218 13.40 16.14 -2.88
CA TYR A 218 12.16 15.46 -2.52
C TYR A 218 11.94 15.43 -1.01
N TYR A 219 10.74 15.84 -0.58
CA TYR A 219 10.41 15.98 0.84
C TYR A 219 10.55 14.66 1.61
N LEU A 220 10.01 13.56 1.10
CA LEU A 220 10.03 12.27 1.80
C LEU A 220 11.44 11.73 1.95
N LEU A 221 12.27 11.81 0.91
CA LEU A 221 13.68 11.41 0.97
C LEU A 221 14.50 12.24 1.97
N LYS A 222 14.08 13.49 2.27
CA LYS A 222 14.73 14.33 3.30
C LYS A 222 14.25 14.07 4.73
N ARG A 223 13.08 13.44 4.91
CA ARG A 223 12.35 13.49 6.18
C ARG A 223 12.04 12.11 6.78
N VAL A 224 12.08 11.07 5.95
CA VAL A 224 12.05 9.67 6.39
C VAL A 224 13.45 9.28 6.87
N GLU A 225 13.54 8.62 8.02
CA GLU A 225 14.83 8.22 8.65
C GLU A 225 15.29 6.83 8.20
N GLN A 226 14.34 5.99 7.80
CA GLN A 226 14.60 4.67 7.24
C GLN A 226 15.17 4.78 5.81
N PRO A 227 15.90 3.75 5.34
CA PRO A 227 16.25 3.63 3.92
C PRO A 227 15.05 3.87 3.01
N ALA A 228 15.13 4.88 2.17
CA ALA A 228 14.00 5.36 1.38
C ALA A 228 14.35 5.58 -0.09
N VAL A 229 13.40 5.20 -0.96
CA VAL A 229 13.49 5.43 -2.41
C VAL A 229 12.16 5.97 -2.97
N ILE A 230 12.26 6.76 -4.03
CA ILE A 230 11.14 7.09 -4.92
C ILE A 230 11.41 6.39 -6.25
N VAL A 231 10.50 5.51 -6.67
CA VAL A 231 10.55 4.79 -7.94
C VAL A 231 9.70 5.57 -8.93
N GLU A 232 10.34 6.36 -9.78
CA GLU A 232 9.71 6.92 -10.97
C GLU A 232 9.67 5.82 -12.04
N ALA A 233 8.55 5.10 -12.13
CA ALA A 233 8.48 3.84 -12.87
C ALA A 233 8.69 3.99 -14.40
N GLY A 234 8.51 5.20 -14.94
CA GLY A 234 8.68 5.57 -16.34
C GLY A 234 8.07 6.94 -16.58
N PHE A 235 8.06 7.42 -17.83
CA PHE A 235 7.53 8.74 -18.18
C PHE A 235 6.14 8.66 -18.83
N ILE A 236 5.09 9.20 -18.20
CA ILE A 236 3.74 9.25 -18.80
C ILE A 236 3.72 10.07 -20.10
N SER A 237 4.63 11.05 -20.23
CA SER A 237 4.73 11.88 -21.43
C SER A 237 5.37 11.16 -22.63
N ASN A 238 6.01 10.01 -22.42
CA ASN A 238 6.58 9.19 -23.48
C ASN A 238 5.61 8.08 -23.90
N ASP A 239 5.38 7.93 -25.19
CA ASP A 239 4.36 7.00 -25.71
C ASP A 239 4.69 5.54 -25.46
N ARG A 240 5.97 5.15 -25.44
CA ARG A 240 6.38 3.77 -25.19
C ARG A 240 6.24 3.43 -23.71
N ASP A 241 6.75 4.30 -22.84
CA ASP A 241 6.62 4.13 -21.40
C ASP A 241 5.15 4.14 -20.98
N ARG A 242 4.35 5.08 -21.49
CA ARG A 242 2.92 5.16 -21.15
C ARG A 242 2.16 3.88 -21.51
N LYS A 243 2.46 3.25 -22.66
CA LYS A 243 1.88 1.94 -23.03
C LYS A 243 2.26 0.86 -22.00
N LEU A 244 3.52 0.79 -21.60
CA LEU A 244 4.01 -0.15 -20.58
C LEU A 244 3.37 0.13 -19.20
N LEU A 245 3.29 1.39 -18.79
CA LEU A 245 2.75 1.81 -17.50
C LEU A 245 1.24 1.58 -17.36
N THR A 246 0.49 1.59 -18.46
CA THR A 246 -0.96 1.40 -18.47
C THR A 246 -1.38 -0.04 -18.75
N GLU A 247 -0.46 -0.90 -19.19
CA GLU A 247 -0.75 -2.31 -19.43
C GLU A 247 -0.75 -3.11 -18.11
N PRO A 248 -1.84 -3.79 -17.73
CA PRO A 248 -1.93 -4.52 -16.47
C PRO A 248 -0.83 -5.58 -16.27
N ARG A 249 -0.48 -6.29 -17.35
CA ARG A 249 0.60 -7.31 -17.32
C ARG A 249 1.95 -6.67 -17.01
N THR A 250 2.24 -5.53 -17.61
CA THR A 250 3.50 -4.82 -17.39
C THR A 250 3.54 -4.18 -16.01
N GLN A 251 2.42 -3.67 -15.47
CA GLN A 251 2.35 -3.25 -14.06
C GLN A 251 2.65 -4.40 -13.08
N THR A 252 2.15 -5.61 -13.36
CA THR A 252 2.49 -6.82 -12.59
C THR A 252 3.98 -7.14 -12.70
N LEU A 253 4.57 -7.02 -13.89
CA LEU A 253 5.99 -7.23 -14.09
C LEU A 253 6.85 -6.20 -13.33
N ILE A 254 6.48 -4.91 -13.37
CA ILE A 254 7.14 -3.84 -12.60
C ILE A 254 7.09 -4.17 -11.11
N ALA A 255 5.91 -4.48 -10.57
CA ALA A 255 5.75 -4.85 -9.17
C ALA A 255 6.58 -6.09 -8.79
N SER A 256 6.64 -7.10 -9.66
CA SER A 256 7.47 -8.30 -9.42
C SER A 256 8.95 -7.96 -9.37
N ARG A 257 9.46 -7.13 -10.29
CA ARG A 257 10.87 -6.73 -10.31
C ARG A 257 11.26 -5.93 -9.07
N ILE A 258 10.38 -5.03 -8.62
CA ILE A 258 10.57 -4.32 -7.35
C ILE A 258 10.56 -5.32 -6.18
N CYS A 259 9.62 -6.26 -6.14
CA CYS A 259 9.54 -7.28 -5.09
C CYS A 259 10.83 -8.10 -4.99
N ASP A 260 11.32 -8.63 -6.11
CA ASP A 260 12.53 -9.46 -6.15
C ASP A 260 13.77 -8.64 -5.71
N ALA A 261 13.87 -7.38 -6.14
CA ALA A 261 14.93 -6.47 -5.72
C ALA A 261 14.90 -6.16 -4.20
N VAL A 262 13.71 -5.94 -3.64
CA VAL A 262 13.52 -5.68 -2.21
C VAL A 262 13.87 -6.90 -1.37
N MET A 263 13.47 -8.10 -1.80
CA MET A 263 13.84 -9.33 -1.11
C MET A 263 15.35 -9.57 -1.13
N PHE A 264 15.98 -9.37 -2.28
CA PHE A 264 17.43 -9.50 -2.39
C PHE A 264 18.13 -8.51 -1.47
N TYR A 265 17.70 -7.25 -1.46
CA TYR A 265 18.20 -6.24 -0.53
C TYR A 265 18.03 -6.63 0.95
N GLN A 266 16.84 -7.14 1.34
CA GLN A 266 16.57 -7.57 2.71
C GLN A 266 17.41 -8.79 3.12
N SER A 267 17.77 -9.67 2.19
CA SER A 267 18.63 -10.83 2.47
C SER A 267 20.09 -10.47 2.81
N MET A 268 20.49 -9.21 2.66
CA MET A 268 21.83 -8.73 2.98
C MET A 268 22.00 -8.24 4.43
N PHE A 269 20.93 -8.24 5.24
CA PHE A 269 20.88 -7.72 6.61
C PHE A 269 20.07 -8.64 7.53
#